data_AF-A0A7Y5K8Y0-F1
#
_entry.id   AF-A0A7Y5K8Y0-F1
#
_cell.length_a   1.000
_cell.length_b   1.000
_cell.length_c   1.000
_cell.angle_alpha   90.00
_cell.angle_beta   90.00
_cell.angle_gamma   90.00
#
_symmetry.space_group_name_H-M   'P 1'
#
loop_
_entity.id
_entity.type
_entity.pdbx_description
1 polymer ?
#
loop_
_entity_poly.entity_id
_entity_poly.type
_entity_poly.pdbx_seq_one_letter_code
_entity_poly.pdbx_strand_id
1 'polypeptide(L)'
;MERTLDDVVETLRKAQDLGKKCTLLIGAGCSVKAGIPTAEGFVRIIEREFPQAYKRAEEKNYSKCMAELSPGERRDLIARYVDSAKINWAHIAVAQLMKHGFIDRVLTTNFDPLLVRACALVGVFPAVYDFAASQLYKAAYIPEQAVLEDLMAMIFSWRWHSSLIVFHQTSYSNR
;
A
#
# COMPACT_ATOMS: atom_id res chain seq x y z
N MET A 1 24.91 8.38 13.23
CA MET A 1 23.98 9.24 13.99
C MET A 1 22.58 8.90 13.53
N GLU A 2 21.77 8.35 14.42
CA GLU A 2 20.41 7.90 14.11
C GLU A 2 19.48 9.13 14.10
N ARG A 3 18.67 9.29 13.05
CA ARG A 3 17.69 10.38 12.97
C ARG A 3 16.50 10.06 13.87
N THR A 4 16.00 11.09 14.53
CA THR A 4 14.86 11.03 15.45
C THR A 4 13.55 11.39 14.76
N LEU A 5 12.42 11.22 15.45
CA LEU A 5 11.12 11.69 14.97
C LEU A 5 11.09 13.23 14.84
N ASP A 6 11.75 13.94 15.74
CA ASP A 6 11.80 15.41 15.72
C ASP A 6 12.49 15.92 14.45
N ASP A 7 13.55 15.23 13.99
CA ASP A 7 14.22 15.54 12.72
C ASP A 7 13.27 15.38 11.52
N VAL A 8 12.38 14.37 11.56
CA VAL A 8 11.36 14.16 10.52
C VAL A 8 10.31 15.28 10.55
N VAL A 9 9.84 15.67 11.74
CA VAL A 9 8.88 16.77 11.92
C VAL A 9 9.48 18.09 11.41
N GLU A 10 10.73 18.38 11.77
CA GLU A 10 11.43 19.57 11.30
C GLU A 10 11.56 19.58 9.77
N THR A 11 11.90 18.43 9.18
CA THR A 11 12.00 18.27 7.72
C THR A 11 10.67 18.53 7.03
N LEU A 12 9.56 17.99 7.55
CA LEU A 12 8.23 18.18 6.98
C LEU A 12 7.77 19.64 7.06
N ARG A 13 8.02 20.32 8.19
CA ARG A 13 7.69 21.75 8.33
C ARG A 13 8.48 22.61 7.34
N LYS A 14 9.79 22.39 7.24
CA LYS A 14 10.63 23.11 6.27
C LYS A 14 10.18 22.87 4.83
N ALA A 15 9.78 21.64 4.50
CA ALA A 15 9.26 21.33 3.17
C ALA A 15 7.98 22.12 2.89
N GLN A 16 7.04 22.15 3.83
CA GLN A 16 5.80 22.92 3.73
C GLN A 16 6.05 24.42 3.58
N ASP A 17 6.92 25.01 4.40
CA ASP A 17 7.28 26.44 4.34
C ASP A 17 7.88 26.81 2.97
N LEU A 18 8.61 25.89 2.35
CA LEU A 18 9.20 26.05 1.02
C LEU A 18 8.22 25.70 -0.12
N GLY A 19 6.96 25.38 0.18
CA GLY A 19 5.97 24.94 -0.80
C GLY A 19 6.33 23.62 -1.49
N LYS A 20 7.21 22.81 -0.88
CA LYS A 20 7.63 21.51 -1.41
C LYS A 20 6.64 20.43 -1.00
N LYS A 21 6.37 19.56 -1.96
CA LYS A 21 5.45 18.43 -1.83
C LYS A 21 6.20 17.21 -1.28
N CYS A 22 5.56 16.46 -0.39
CA CYS A 22 6.11 15.24 0.19
C CYS A 22 5.22 14.04 -0.14
N THR A 23 5.87 12.96 -0.59
CA THR A 23 5.22 11.68 -0.83
C THR A 23 5.48 10.74 0.34
N LEU A 24 4.43 10.11 0.86
CA LEU A 24 4.52 9.09 1.89
C LEU A 24 4.44 7.69 1.28
N LEU A 25 5.38 6.81 1.62
CA LEU A 25 5.33 5.39 1.26
C LEU A 25 4.86 4.56 2.47
N ILE A 26 3.74 3.86 2.34
CA ILE A 26 3.18 3.00 3.39
C ILE A 26 3.00 1.56 2.89
N GLY A 27 3.41 0.58 3.69
CA GLY A 27 3.22 -0.85 3.38
C GLY A 27 2.03 -1.48 4.12
N ALA A 28 1.82 -2.77 3.86
CA ALA A 28 0.79 -3.60 4.50
C ALA A 28 0.82 -3.57 6.03
N GLY A 29 1.98 -3.29 6.63
CA GLY A 29 2.16 -3.07 8.07
C GLY A 29 1.19 -2.04 8.67
N CYS A 30 0.77 -1.03 7.91
CA CYS A 30 -0.18 0.00 8.35
C CYS A 30 -1.60 -0.56 8.58
N SER A 31 -1.97 -1.60 7.82
CA SER A 31 -3.31 -2.22 7.83
C SER A 31 -3.40 -3.51 8.65
N VAL A 32 -2.29 -4.08 9.14
CA VAL A 32 -2.31 -5.32 9.94
C VAL A 32 -3.17 -5.18 11.20
N LYS A 33 -3.08 -4.03 11.89
CA LYS A 33 -3.92 -3.73 13.06
C LYS A 33 -5.39 -3.46 12.72
N ALA A 34 -5.73 -3.33 11.45
CA ALA A 34 -7.09 -3.10 10.96
C ALA A 34 -7.87 -4.40 10.68
N GLY A 35 -7.23 -5.58 10.85
CA GLY A 35 -7.86 -6.88 10.62
C GLY A 35 -7.59 -7.49 9.24
N ILE A 36 -6.79 -6.83 8.41
CA ILE A 36 -6.39 -7.33 7.09
C ILE A 36 -5.15 -8.21 7.24
N PRO A 37 -5.18 -9.47 6.77
CA PRO A 37 -4.01 -10.34 6.77
C PRO A 37 -2.85 -9.72 5.97
N THR A 38 -1.63 -9.98 6.41
CA THR A 38 -0.44 -9.68 5.59
C THR A 38 -0.40 -10.57 4.34
N ALA A 39 0.51 -10.28 3.41
CA ALA A 39 0.78 -11.15 2.27
C ALA A 39 1.00 -12.62 2.70
N GLU A 40 1.83 -12.86 3.73
CA GLU A 40 2.00 -14.20 4.31
C GLU A 40 0.72 -14.75 4.96
N GLY A 41 -0.06 -13.89 5.60
CA GLY A 41 -1.37 -14.24 6.15
C GLY A 41 -2.31 -14.78 5.07
N PHE A 42 -2.40 -14.09 3.93
CA PHE A 42 -3.16 -14.55 2.77
C PHE A 42 -2.64 -15.86 2.20
N VAL A 43 -1.31 -16.03 2.10
CA VAL A 43 -0.72 -17.32 1.66
C VAL A 43 -1.18 -18.47 2.57
N ARG A 44 -1.15 -18.29 3.90
CA ARG A 44 -1.65 -19.28 4.87
C ARG A 44 -3.14 -19.55 4.74
N ILE A 45 -3.95 -18.53 4.46
CA ILE A 45 -5.38 -18.69 4.22
C ILE A 45 -5.62 -19.48 2.93
N ILE A 46 -4.88 -19.18 1.86
CA ILE A 46 -4.98 -19.88 0.57
C ILE A 46 -4.55 -21.34 0.70
N GLU A 47 -3.46 -21.62 1.45
CA GLU A 47 -3.02 -22.98 1.76
C GLU A 47 -4.12 -23.79 2.46
N ARG A 48 -4.84 -23.17 3.40
CA ARG A 48 -5.90 -23.83 4.18
C ARG A 48 -7.22 -23.99 3.41
N GLU A 49 -7.67 -22.94 2.74
CA GLU A 49 -9.02 -22.87 2.14
C GLU A 49 -9.04 -23.27 0.67
N PHE A 50 -7.94 -23.08 -0.06
CA PHE A 50 -7.80 -23.37 -1.49
C PHE A 50 -6.56 -24.23 -1.77
N PRO A 51 -6.43 -25.43 -1.18
CA PRO A 51 -5.18 -26.21 -1.18
C PRO A 51 -4.72 -26.60 -2.58
N GLN A 52 -5.63 -26.75 -3.56
CA GLN A 52 -5.26 -27.06 -4.93
C GLN A 52 -4.67 -25.84 -5.66
N ALA A 53 -5.23 -24.64 -5.45
CA ALA A 53 -4.65 -23.41 -5.97
C ALA A 53 -3.27 -23.16 -5.35
N TYR A 54 -3.15 -23.35 -4.03
CA TYR A 54 -1.87 -23.29 -3.35
C TYR A 54 -0.84 -24.25 -3.94
N LYS A 55 -1.21 -25.52 -4.20
CA LYS A 55 -0.31 -26.52 -4.80
C LYS A 55 0.15 -26.14 -6.20
N ARG A 56 -0.74 -25.64 -7.05
CA ARG A 56 -0.42 -25.21 -8.43
C ARG A 56 0.56 -24.04 -8.48
N ALA A 57 0.52 -23.14 -7.49
CA ALA A 57 1.41 -21.99 -7.47
C ALA A 57 2.88 -22.43 -7.46
N GLU A 58 3.65 -22.00 -8.46
CA GLU A 58 5.07 -22.33 -8.61
C GLU A 58 5.89 -21.90 -7.38
N GLU A 59 5.57 -20.72 -6.83
CA GLU A 59 6.15 -20.19 -5.61
C GLU A 59 5.06 -19.90 -4.58
N LYS A 60 5.35 -20.13 -3.30
CA LYS A 60 4.39 -19.92 -2.20
C LYS A 60 4.41 -18.49 -1.67
N ASN A 61 4.31 -17.53 -2.59
CA ASN A 61 4.20 -16.11 -2.28
C ASN A 61 2.81 -15.59 -2.64
N TYR A 62 2.45 -14.42 -2.10
CA TYR A 62 1.11 -13.85 -2.26
C TYR A 62 0.69 -13.75 -3.73
N SER A 63 1.53 -13.17 -4.58
CA SER A 63 1.21 -12.91 -5.98
C SER A 63 0.93 -14.19 -6.75
N LYS A 64 1.78 -15.22 -6.58
CA LYS A 64 1.63 -16.51 -7.27
C LYS A 64 0.45 -17.31 -6.73
N CYS A 65 0.25 -17.34 -5.41
CA CYS A 65 -0.91 -18.00 -4.81
C CYS A 65 -2.24 -17.34 -5.22
N MET A 66 -2.29 -16.00 -5.26
CA MET A 66 -3.49 -15.25 -5.69
C MET A 66 -3.78 -15.41 -7.19
N ALA A 67 -2.75 -15.55 -8.02
CA ALA A 67 -2.89 -15.79 -9.45
C ALA A 67 -3.62 -17.11 -9.77
N GLU A 68 -3.42 -18.13 -8.93
CA GLU A 68 -4.01 -19.46 -9.08
C GLU A 68 -5.48 -19.58 -8.63
N LEU A 69 -6.01 -18.55 -7.95
CA LEU A 69 -7.42 -18.45 -7.63
C LEU A 69 -8.20 -17.96 -8.86
N SER A 70 -9.42 -18.47 -9.03
CA SER A 70 -10.34 -17.89 -10.01
C SER A 70 -10.66 -16.43 -9.66
N PRO A 71 -11.07 -15.60 -10.65
CA PRO A 71 -11.41 -14.20 -10.39
C PRO A 71 -12.50 -14.01 -9.32
N GLY A 72 -13.46 -14.94 -9.23
CA GLY A 72 -14.51 -14.93 -8.20
C GLY A 72 -13.95 -15.22 -6.81
N GLU A 73 -13.19 -16.33 -6.66
CA GLU A 73 -12.58 -16.70 -5.37
C GLU A 73 -11.63 -15.62 -4.84
N ARG A 74 -10.85 -15.00 -5.73
CA ARG A 74 -9.96 -13.90 -5.37
C ARG A 74 -10.75 -12.70 -4.84
N ARG A 75 -11.82 -12.32 -5.53
CA ARG A 75 -12.69 -11.22 -5.14
C ARG A 75 -13.34 -11.48 -3.78
N ASP A 76 -13.93 -12.66 -3.60
CA ASP A 76 -14.65 -13.01 -2.38
C ASP A 76 -13.69 -13.14 -1.18
N LEU A 77 -12.47 -13.67 -1.40
CA LEU A 77 -11.42 -13.71 -0.39
C LEU A 77 -11.01 -12.31 0.04
N ILE A 78 -10.75 -11.41 -0.90
CA ILE A 78 -10.39 -10.01 -0.61
C ILE A 78 -11.54 -9.30 0.12
N ALA A 79 -12.77 -9.41 -0.40
CA ALA A 79 -13.94 -8.74 0.15
C ALA A 79 -14.20 -9.12 1.61
N ARG A 80 -14.07 -10.40 1.98
CA ARG A 80 -14.23 -10.88 3.37
C ARG A 80 -13.37 -10.10 4.37
N TYR A 81 -12.14 -9.75 3.99
CA TYR A 81 -11.20 -9.04 4.87
C TYR A 81 -11.26 -7.52 4.71
N VAL A 82 -11.60 -7.02 3.53
CA VAL A 82 -11.77 -5.59 3.29
C VAL A 82 -13.03 -5.05 3.98
N ASP A 83 -14.15 -5.76 3.91
CA ASP A 83 -15.42 -5.32 4.48
C ASP A 83 -15.40 -5.28 6.01
N SER A 84 -14.64 -6.20 6.62
CA SER A 84 -14.45 -6.26 8.08
C SER A 84 -13.38 -5.30 8.61
N ALA A 85 -12.57 -4.71 7.73
CA ALA A 85 -11.46 -3.88 8.13
C ALA A 85 -11.90 -2.51 8.64
N LYS A 86 -11.28 -2.10 9.77
CA LYS A 86 -11.58 -0.84 10.45
C LYS A 86 -10.45 0.17 10.30
N ILE A 87 -10.82 1.43 10.09
CA ILE A 87 -9.89 2.55 10.12
C ILE A 87 -9.18 2.57 11.47
N ASN A 88 -7.87 2.82 11.45
CA ASN A 88 -7.04 2.95 12.64
C ASN A 88 -6.39 4.34 12.72
N TRP A 89 -5.73 4.64 13.83
CA TRP A 89 -5.08 5.95 14.05
C TRP A 89 -4.02 6.30 13.01
N ALA A 90 -3.34 5.32 12.42
CA ALA A 90 -2.34 5.58 11.38
C ALA A 90 -3.01 6.16 10.12
N HIS A 91 -4.13 5.57 9.68
CA HIS A 91 -4.91 6.10 8.55
C HIS A 91 -5.42 7.53 8.82
N ILE A 92 -5.91 7.79 10.04
CA ILE A 92 -6.35 9.13 10.44
C ILE A 92 -5.17 10.12 10.43
N ALA A 93 -4.01 9.73 10.95
CA ALA A 93 -2.83 10.59 10.95
C ALA A 93 -2.38 10.94 9.52
N VAL A 94 -2.32 9.95 8.62
CA VAL A 94 -1.99 10.19 7.20
C VAL A 94 -3.03 11.11 6.55
N ALA A 95 -4.32 10.87 6.77
CA ALA A 95 -5.39 11.72 6.24
C ALA A 95 -5.28 13.17 6.75
N GLN A 96 -4.90 13.39 8.01
CA GLN A 96 -4.65 14.73 8.55
C GLN A 96 -3.42 15.39 7.92
N LEU A 97 -2.34 14.65 7.70
CA LEU A 97 -1.16 15.16 6.99
C LEU A 97 -1.52 15.60 5.56
N MET A 98 -2.38 14.84 4.87
CA MET A 98 -2.90 15.23 3.55
C MET A 98 -3.77 16.49 3.64
N LYS A 99 -4.71 16.54 4.59
CA LYS A 99 -5.60 17.68 4.81
C LYS A 99 -4.85 18.99 5.04
N HIS A 100 -3.77 18.93 5.81
CA HIS A 100 -2.96 20.09 6.15
C HIS A 100 -1.84 20.36 5.14
N GLY A 101 -1.77 19.62 4.03
CA GLY A 101 -0.80 19.86 2.95
C GLY A 101 0.65 19.53 3.31
N PHE A 102 0.89 18.73 4.35
CA PHE A 102 2.23 18.22 4.68
C PHE A 102 2.66 17.12 3.72
N ILE A 103 1.69 16.36 3.20
CA ILE A 103 1.90 15.36 2.17
C ILE A 103 0.82 15.52 1.09
N ASP A 104 1.16 15.25 -0.15
CA ASP A 104 0.26 15.35 -1.28
C ASP A 104 0.00 13.98 -1.91
N ARG A 105 0.96 13.06 -1.78
CA ARG A 105 0.87 11.71 -2.37
C ARG A 105 1.08 10.63 -1.34
N VAL A 106 0.31 9.56 -1.46
CA VAL A 106 0.54 8.32 -0.74
C VAL A 106 0.78 7.20 -1.74
N LEU A 107 1.91 6.54 -1.60
CA LEU A 107 2.28 5.33 -2.30
C LEU A 107 2.02 4.16 -1.36
N THR A 108 1.19 3.21 -1.77
CA THR A 108 0.89 2.04 -0.95
C THR A 108 0.90 0.73 -1.71
N THR A 109 1.32 -0.31 -1.01
CA THR A 109 1.18 -1.71 -1.46
C THR A 109 -0.16 -2.30 -1.05
N ASN A 110 -0.99 -1.54 -0.34
CA ASN A 110 -2.29 -1.98 0.12
C ASN A 110 -3.29 -1.87 -1.04
N PHE A 111 -4.29 -2.74 -1.03
CA PHE A 111 -5.43 -2.75 -1.96
C PHE A 111 -6.74 -2.43 -1.21
N ASP A 112 -6.62 -2.04 0.07
CA ASP A 112 -7.75 -1.81 0.95
C ASP A 112 -8.18 -0.33 0.93
N PRO A 113 -9.48 -0.05 1.03
CA PRO A 113 -10.00 1.31 0.94
C PRO A 113 -9.84 2.10 2.24
N LEU A 114 -9.09 1.62 3.25
CA LEU A 114 -9.10 2.23 4.58
C LEU A 114 -8.53 3.64 4.60
N LEU A 115 -7.46 3.88 3.83
CA LEU A 115 -6.88 5.21 3.72
C LEU A 115 -7.86 6.18 3.04
N VAL A 116 -8.48 5.75 1.93
CA VAL A 116 -9.47 6.56 1.20
C VAL A 116 -10.68 6.87 2.10
N ARG A 117 -11.16 5.89 2.87
CA ARG A 117 -12.23 6.09 3.86
C ARG A 117 -11.81 7.07 4.96
N ALA A 118 -10.55 7.01 5.44
CA ALA A 118 -10.03 7.95 6.44
C ALA A 118 -9.92 9.37 5.88
N CYS A 119 -9.49 9.53 4.63
CA CYS A 119 -9.50 10.82 3.93
C CYS A 119 -10.92 11.39 3.86
N ALA A 120 -11.92 10.58 3.50
CA ALA A 120 -13.31 11.00 3.46
C ALA A 120 -13.82 11.49 4.83
N LEU A 121 -13.44 10.84 5.93
CA LEU A 121 -13.82 11.27 7.30
C LEU A 121 -13.31 12.68 7.65
N VAL A 122 -12.18 13.11 7.09
CA VAL A 122 -11.60 14.42 7.36
C VAL A 122 -11.93 15.46 6.28
N GLY A 123 -12.74 15.08 5.27
CA GLY A 123 -13.17 15.95 4.17
C GLY A 123 -12.15 16.07 3.03
N VAL A 124 -11.27 15.08 2.85
CA VAL A 124 -10.27 15.03 1.79
C VAL A 124 -10.61 13.92 0.80
N PHE A 125 -10.56 14.22 -0.50
CA PHE A 125 -10.96 13.29 -1.57
C PHE A 125 -9.83 13.19 -2.61
N PRO A 126 -8.75 12.45 -2.31
CA PRO A 126 -7.64 12.31 -3.23
C PRO A 126 -8.04 11.44 -4.44
N ALA A 127 -7.38 11.65 -5.58
CA ALA A 127 -7.52 10.74 -6.71
C ALA A 127 -6.92 9.38 -6.36
N VAL A 128 -7.64 8.29 -6.62
CA VAL A 128 -7.20 6.92 -6.31
C VAL A 128 -6.81 6.22 -7.60
N TYR A 129 -5.59 5.69 -7.64
CA TYR A 129 -5.06 4.95 -8.78
C TYR A 129 -4.70 3.53 -8.36
N ASP A 130 -5.40 2.56 -8.94
CA ASP A 130 -5.03 1.15 -8.85
C ASP A 130 -4.00 0.83 -9.95
N PHE A 131 -2.76 0.59 -9.54
CA PHE A 131 -1.69 0.26 -10.48
C PHE A 131 -1.76 -1.15 -11.05
N ALA A 132 -2.42 -2.10 -10.38
CA ALA A 132 -2.63 -3.43 -10.93
C ALA A 132 -3.62 -3.39 -12.10
N ALA A 133 -4.58 -2.47 -12.07
CA ALA A 133 -5.56 -2.26 -13.14
C ALA A 133 -5.11 -1.27 -14.23
N SER A 134 -4.21 -0.33 -13.91
CA SER A 134 -3.88 0.79 -14.81
C SER A 134 -2.66 0.50 -15.70
N GLN A 135 -2.90 0.12 -16.97
CA GLN A 135 -1.84 -0.04 -17.99
C GLN A 135 -1.29 1.28 -18.57
N LEU A 136 -1.93 2.41 -18.28
CA LEU A 136 -1.60 3.73 -18.85
C LEU A 136 -1.20 4.71 -17.76
N TYR A 137 -0.01 4.52 -17.19
CA TYR A 137 0.59 5.47 -16.27
C TYR A 137 1.25 6.62 -17.04
N LYS A 138 0.80 7.85 -16.78
CA LYS A 138 1.49 9.08 -17.19
C LYS A 138 1.62 10.00 -15.98
N ALA A 139 2.83 10.11 -15.45
CA ALA A 139 3.15 10.90 -14.25
C ALA A 139 2.66 12.36 -14.33
N ALA A 140 2.57 12.92 -15.54
CA ALA A 140 2.11 14.28 -15.80
C ALA A 140 0.60 14.50 -15.55
N TYR A 141 -0.21 13.44 -15.42
CA TYR A 141 -1.67 13.54 -15.23
C TYR A 141 -2.13 13.22 -13.81
N ILE A 142 -1.19 13.03 -12.88
CA ILE A 142 -1.53 12.79 -11.46
C ILE A 142 -1.91 14.13 -10.83
N PRO A 143 -3.14 14.27 -10.30
CA PRO A 143 -3.55 15.43 -9.52
C PRO A 143 -2.61 15.67 -8.33
N GLU A 144 -2.67 16.86 -7.74
CA GLU A 144 -1.80 17.18 -6.60
C GLU A 144 -2.00 16.20 -5.44
N GLN A 145 -3.26 15.89 -5.11
CA GLN A 145 -3.58 14.90 -4.08
C GLN A 145 -3.94 13.55 -4.69
N ALA A 146 -3.11 12.54 -4.43
CA ALA A 146 -3.31 11.20 -4.97
C ALA A 146 -2.91 10.08 -4.00
N VAL A 147 -3.69 9.01 -4.01
CA VAL A 147 -3.36 7.72 -3.39
C VAL A 147 -3.14 6.72 -4.50
N LEU A 148 -1.97 6.10 -4.49
CA LEU A 148 -1.45 5.22 -5.51
C LEU A 148 -1.29 3.83 -4.88
N GLU A 149 -2.20 2.92 -5.22
CA GLU A 149 -2.37 1.61 -4.60
C GLU A 149 -1.71 0.49 -5.44
N ASP A 150 -1.49 -0.66 -4.80
CA ASP A 150 -0.93 -1.88 -5.40
C ASP A 150 0.39 -1.70 -6.19
N LEU A 151 1.36 -1.00 -5.58
CA LEU A 151 2.70 -0.83 -6.16
C LEU A 151 3.48 -2.15 -6.39
N MET A 152 3.08 -3.25 -5.76
CA MET A 152 3.74 -4.55 -5.92
C MET A 152 3.54 -5.11 -7.33
N ALA A 153 2.40 -4.83 -7.98
CA ALA A 153 2.21 -5.13 -9.40
C ALA A 153 3.27 -4.45 -10.29
N MET A 154 3.71 -3.24 -9.91
CA MET A 154 4.69 -2.46 -10.66
C MET A 154 6.13 -2.95 -10.44
N ILE A 155 6.53 -3.28 -9.20
CA ILE A 155 7.89 -3.76 -8.88
C ILE A 155 8.21 -5.09 -9.58
N PHE A 156 7.22 -5.99 -9.72
CA PHE A 156 7.41 -7.24 -10.45
C PHE A 156 7.32 -7.07 -11.97
N SER A 157 6.54 -6.10 -12.47
CA SER A 157 6.43 -5.82 -13.91
C SER A 157 7.63 -5.05 -14.48
N TRP A 158 8.34 -4.27 -13.66
CA TRP A 158 9.49 -3.46 -14.08
C TRP A 158 10.82 -4.05 -13.58
N ARG A 159 11.24 -5.19 -14.13
CA ARG A 159 12.68 -5.38 -14.35
C ARG A 159 13.01 -4.59 -15.61
N TRP A 160 13.61 -3.40 -15.46
CA TRP A 160 14.82 -2.93 -16.16
C TRP A 160 15.01 -1.40 -16.06
N HIS A 161 16.27 -1.03 -15.77
CA HIS A 161 16.95 0.25 -16.06
C HIS A 161 16.70 1.48 -15.16
N SER A 162 17.72 1.69 -14.33
CA SER A 162 18.32 2.98 -13.92
C SER A 162 17.54 3.87 -12.95
N SER A 163 18.18 4.07 -11.79
CA SER A 163 18.04 5.22 -10.89
C SER A 163 16.80 5.31 -10.00
N LEU A 164 16.27 4.16 -9.54
CA LEU A 164 15.39 4.14 -8.37
C LEU A 164 16.01 3.25 -7.29
N ILE A 165 16.41 3.84 -6.16
CA ILE A 165 16.87 3.09 -4.99
C ILE A 165 15.64 2.44 -4.37
N VAL A 166 15.43 1.17 -4.68
CA VAL A 166 14.48 0.29 -4.00
C VAL A 166 15.13 -0.17 -2.71
N PHE A 167 14.62 0.28 -1.56
CA PHE A 167 14.99 -0.36 -0.29
C PHE A 167 14.35 -1.74 -0.25
N HIS A 168 15.17 -2.77 -0.45
CA HIS A 168 14.81 -4.14 -0.13
C HIS A 168 14.64 -4.24 1.38
N GLN A 169 13.44 -4.58 1.85
CA GLN A 169 13.30 -5.12 3.20
C GLN A 169 13.92 -6.52 3.17
N THR A 170 15.17 -6.63 3.60
CA THR A 170 15.79 -7.92 3.91
C THR A 170 15.02 -8.50 5.10
N SER A 171 14.32 -9.61 4.87
CA SER A 171 13.71 -10.39 5.94
C SER A 171 14.80 -10.76 6.96
N TYR A 172 14.72 -10.19 8.16
CA TYR A 172 15.47 -10.71 9.30
C TYR A 172 14.84 -12.05 9.68
N SER A 173 15.43 -13.12 9.16
CA SER A 173 15.28 -14.48 9.69
C SER A 173 15.99 -14.51 11.05
N ASN A 174 15.23 -14.40 12.14
CA ASN A 174 15.74 -14.78 13.46
C ASN A 174 16.06 -16.27 13.44
N ARG A 175 17.35 -16.60 13.54
CA ARG A 175 17.82 -17.80 14.25
C ARG A 175 18.06 -17.42 15.69
#